data_AF-A0A928GVF6-F1
#
_entry.id   AF-A0A928GVF6-F1
#
_cell.length_a   1.000
_cell.length_b   1.000
_cell.length_c   1.000
_cell.angle_alpha   90.00
_cell.angle_beta   90.00
_cell.angle_gamma   90.00
#
_symmetry.space_group_name_H-M   'P 1'
#
loop_
_entity.id
_entity.type
_entity.pdbx_description
1 polymer ?
#
loop_
_entity_poly.entity_id
_entity_poly.type
_entity_poly.pdbx_seq_one_letter_code
_entity_poly.pdbx_strand_id
1 'polypeptide(L)'
;MLQFYFLSILLNCLAGLTLIFNSYSEKAQDSLKNVPEFFTNNTFKLIIGILCCFTALIKLLSSFPGAVPIIGDLLPSVAGLLGGISLLIDYYKHTSRSDSSMNPKFELLFIQNKKYIGIICILSAILHFLFPRVIIL
;
A
#
# COMPACT_ATOMS: atom_id res chain seq x y z
N MET A 1 10.32 -16.99 4.44
CA MET A 1 9.65 -17.96 3.55
C MET A 1 9.43 -17.33 2.18
N LEU A 2 9.85 -17.97 1.09
CA LEU A 2 9.83 -17.39 -0.27
C LEU A 2 8.42 -16.91 -0.73
N GLN A 3 7.36 -17.59 -0.29
CA GLN A 3 5.97 -17.25 -0.66
C GLN A 3 5.54 -15.88 -0.12
N PHE A 4 5.76 -15.62 1.18
CA PHE A 4 5.43 -14.35 1.81
C PHE A 4 6.31 -13.19 1.32
N TYR A 5 7.55 -13.50 0.94
CA TYR A 5 8.45 -12.56 0.29
C TYR A 5 7.86 -12.05 -1.03
N PHE A 6 7.51 -12.96 -1.95
CA PHE A 6 6.94 -12.57 -3.24
C PHE A 6 5.56 -11.91 -3.10
N LEU A 7 4.74 -12.41 -2.18
CA LEU A 7 3.41 -11.85 -1.91
C LEU A 7 3.51 -10.40 -1.40
N SER A 8 4.50 -10.08 -0.56
CA SER A 8 4.76 -8.72 -0.09
C SER A 8 5.15 -7.78 -1.23
N ILE A 9 5.99 -8.24 -2.17
CA ILE A 9 6.36 -7.47 -3.37
C ILE A 9 5.11 -7.17 -4.21
N LEU A 10 4.33 -8.22 -4.50
CA LEU A 10 3.14 -8.11 -5.33
C LEU A 10 2.12 -7.15 -4.72
N LEU A 11 1.83 -7.30 -3.42
CA LEU A 11 0.84 -6.48 -2.73
C LEU A 11 1.29 -5.03 -2.56
N ASN A 12 2.58 -4.76 -2.30
CA ASN A 12 3.09 -3.40 -2.30
C ASN A 12 2.98 -2.76 -3.69
N CYS A 13 3.29 -3.50 -4.76
CA CYS A 13 3.14 -3.01 -6.12
C CYS A 13 1.68 -2.69 -6.44
N LEU A 14 0.75 -3.61 -6.15
CA LEU A 14 -0.68 -3.43 -6.39
C LEU A 14 -1.25 -2.28 -5.56
N ALA A 15 -0.92 -2.19 -4.27
CA ALA A 15 -1.35 -1.11 -3.41
C ALA A 15 -0.83 0.25 -3.93
N GLY A 16 0.44 0.30 -4.33
CA GLY A 16 1.05 1.50 -4.86
C GLY A 16 0.42 1.99 -6.16
N LEU A 17 0.18 1.07 -7.11
CA LEU A 17 -0.54 1.38 -8.35
C LEU A 17 -1.96 1.88 -8.06
N THR A 18 -2.69 1.21 -7.18
CA THR A 18 -4.06 1.59 -6.80
C THR A 18 -4.10 3.01 -6.21
N LEU A 19 -3.20 3.34 -5.30
CA LEU A 19 -3.14 4.67 -4.67
C LEU A 19 -2.79 5.78 -5.66
N ILE A 20 -1.84 5.52 -6.57
CA ILE A 20 -1.44 6.48 -7.59
C ILE A 20 -2.60 6.73 -8.57
N PHE A 21 -3.18 5.66 -9.13
CA PHE A 21 -4.27 5.79 -10.11
C PHE A 21 -5.51 6.45 -9.50
N ASN A 22 -5.86 6.09 -8.26
CA ASN A 22 -6.96 6.71 -7.54
C ASN A 22 -6.70 8.21 -7.28
N SER A 23 -5.46 8.60 -6.93
CA SER A 23 -5.11 10.01 -6.78
C SER A 23 -5.18 10.80 -8.09
N TYR A 24 -4.88 10.17 -9.23
CA TYR A 24 -5.04 10.80 -10.54
C TYR A 24 -6.52 10.93 -10.92
N SER A 25 -7.32 9.88 -10.68
CA SER A 25 -8.75 9.89 -10.97
C SER A 25 -9.51 10.98 -10.21
N GLU A 26 -9.12 11.27 -8.95
CA GLU A 26 -9.78 12.31 -8.15
C GLU A 26 -9.36 13.73 -8.54
N LYS A 27 -8.11 13.93 -8.99
CA LYS A 27 -7.57 15.26 -9.34
C LYS A 27 -7.83 15.66 -10.80
N ALA A 28 -7.90 14.69 -11.69
CA ALA A 28 -8.16 14.89 -13.11
C ALA A 28 -9.55 14.31 -13.41
N GLN A 29 -10.60 15.11 -13.23
CA GLN A 29 -11.98 14.70 -13.50
C GLN A 29 -12.23 14.17 -14.93
N ASP A 30 -11.30 14.35 -15.88
CA ASP A 30 -11.50 13.94 -17.28
C ASP A 30 -10.24 13.48 -18.07
N SER A 31 -9.02 13.58 -17.53
CA SER A 31 -7.81 13.45 -18.38
C SER A 31 -7.27 12.03 -18.58
N LEU A 32 -7.76 11.03 -17.84
CA LEU A 32 -7.28 9.65 -17.95
C LEU A 32 -8.44 8.68 -18.21
N LYS A 33 -9.00 8.73 -19.43
CA LYS A 33 -10.00 7.75 -19.93
C LYS A 33 -9.53 6.29 -19.92
N ASN A 34 -8.26 6.02 -19.58
CA ASN A 34 -7.63 4.72 -19.63
C ASN A 34 -7.14 4.20 -18.26
N VAL A 35 -7.68 4.70 -17.14
CA VAL A 35 -7.43 4.01 -15.86
C VAL A 35 -8.19 2.68 -15.89
N PRO A 36 -7.54 1.53 -15.62
CA PRO A 36 -8.26 0.28 -15.52
C PRO A 36 -9.28 0.38 -14.38
N GLU A 37 -10.55 0.15 -14.69
CA GLU A 37 -11.70 0.26 -13.76
C GLU A 37 -11.51 -0.58 -12.49
N PHE A 38 -10.69 -1.62 -12.59
CA PHE A 38 -10.27 -2.45 -11.47
C PHE A 38 -9.58 -1.67 -10.34
N PHE A 39 -8.71 -0.71 -10.65
CA PHE A 39 -7.99 0.10 -9.65
C PHE A 39 -8.86 1.18 -9.00
N THR A 40 -9.98 1.54 -9.62
CA THR A 40 -10.96 2.48 -9.07
C THR A 40 -12.05 1.78 -8.26
N ASN A 41 -12.20 0.46 -8.41
CA ASN A 41 -13.24 -0.32 -7.74
C ASN A 41 -13.02 -0.39 -6.22
N ASN A 42 -14.06 -0.01 -5.45
CA ASN A 42 -14.01 0.01 -3.99
C ASN A 42 -13.78 -1.38 -3.36
N THR A 43 -14.35 -2.44 -3.93
CA THR A 43 -14.14 -3.81 -3.44
C THR A 43 -12.69 -4.24 -3.64
N PHE A 44 -12.07 -3.85 -4.76
CA PHE A 44 -10.66 -4.14 -5.02
C PHE A 44 -9.75 -3.42 -4.01
N LYS A 45 -10.00 -2.12 -3.76
CA LYS A 45 -9.29 -1.35 -2.74
C LYS A 45 -9.37 -2.00 -1.36
N LEU A 46 -10.56 -2.47 -0.97
CA LEU A 46 -10.77 -3.14 0.31
C LEU A 46 -9.96 -4.45 0.40
N ILE A 47 -10.06 -5.31 -0.61
CA ILE A 47 -9.35 -6.60 -0.63
C ILE A 47 -7.84 -6.38 -0.58
N ILE A 48 -7.31 -5.50 -1.43
CA ILE A 48 -5.88 -5.18 -1.44
C ILE A 48 -5.45 -4.55 -0.13
N GLY A 49 -6.23 -3.63 0.43
CA GLY A 49 -5.95 -2.99 1.72
C GLY A 49 -5.81 -4.01 2.85
N ILE A 50 -6.77 -4.94 2.98
CA ILE A 50 -6.75 -6.00 3.99
C ILE A 50 -5.55 -6.92 3.77
N LEU A 51 -5.36 -7.43 2.55
CA LEU A 51 -4.25 -8.34 2.24
C LEU A 51 -2.88 -7.68 2.47
N CYS A 52 -2.73 -6.41 2.10
CA CYS A 52 -1.49 -5.67 2.27
C CYS A 52 -1.16 -5.46 3.76
N CYS A 53 -2.13 -5.04 4.58
CA CYS A 53 -1.96 -4.94 6.03
C CYS A 53 -1.63 -6.30 6.66
N PHE A 54 -2.38 -7.34 6.31
CA PHE A 54 -2.19 -8.68 6.87
C PHE A 54 -0.80 -9.24 6.54
N THR A 55 -0.37 -9.13 5.28
CA THR A 55 0.94 -9.62 4.86
C THR A 55 2.08 -8.79 5.43
N ALA A 56 1.94 -7.47 5.53
CA ALA A 56 2.90 -6.61 6.22
C ALA A 56 3.08 -7.00 7.70
N LEU A 57 1.98 -7.28 8.41
CA LEU A 57 2.04 -7.73 9.80
C LEU A 57 2.71 -9.09 9.95
N ILE A 58 2.36 -10.07 9.10
CA ILE A 58 3.01 -11.39 9.13
C ILE A 58 4.50 -11.27 8.83
N LYS A 59 4.88 -10.45 7.86
CA LYS A 59 6.28 -10.29 7.46
C LYS A 59 7.11 -9.59 8.54
N LEU A 60 6.53 -8.63 9.24
CA LEU A 60 7.14 -8.00 10.41
C LEU A 60 7.36 -8.98 11.58
N LEU A 61 6.48 -9.98 11.72
CA LEU A 61 6.59 -11.01 12.75
C LEU A 61 7.45 -12.22 12.32
N SER A 62 7.61 -12.46 11.01
CA SER A 62 8.27 -13.65 10.47
C SER A 62 9.70 -13.37 10.02
N SER A 63 10.63 -13.42 10.97
CA SER A 63 12.06 -13.35 10.70
C SER A 63 12.58 -14.62 10.01
N PHE A 64 13.36 -14.44 8.94
CA PHE A 64 14.17 -15.52 8.35
C PHE A 64 15.30 -15.96 9.30
N PRO A 65 15.69 -17.25 9.36
CA PRO A 65 16.85 -17.68 10.15
C PRO A 65 18.16 -17.19 9.49
N GLY A 66 18.95 -16.35 10.18
CA GLY A 66 20.34 -16.03 9.77
C GLY A 66 20.67 -14.57 9.42
N ALA A 67 19.70 -13.64 9.43
CA ALA A 67 19.94 -12.20 9.39
C ALA A 67 19.27 -11.53 10.60
N VAL A 68 19.61 -10.28 10.93
CA VAL A 68 18.96 -9.56 12.04
C VAL A 68 17.45 -9.55 11.80
N PRO A 69 16.68 -10.28 12.62
CA PRO A 69 15.28 -10.68 12.37
C PRO A 69 14.27 -9.64 11.90
N ILE A 70 14.53 -8.37 12.19
CA ILE A 70 13.52 -7.30 12.16
C ILE A 70 13.89 -6.21 11.14
N ILE A 71 15.17 -6.12 10.75
CA ILE A 71 15.65 -5.01 9.92
C ILE A 71 15.49 -5.35 8.44
N GLY A 72 15.63 -6.64 8.09
CA GLY A 72 15.57 -7.19 6.72
C GLY A 72 14.36 -6.79 5.92
N ASP A 73 13.17 -6.90 6.51
CA ASP A 73 11.91 -6.71 5.79
C ASP A 73 11.17 -5.44 6.23
N LEU A 74 11.85 -4.54 6.95
CA LEU A 74 11.21 -3.41 7.60
C LEU A 74 10.63 -2.43 6.57
N LEU A 75 11.43 -2.07 5.55
CA LEU A 75 11.01 -1.13 4.52
C LEU A 75 9.73 -1.60 3.78
N PRO A 76 9.67 -2.81 3.19
CA PRO A 76 8.47 -3.30 2.50
C PRO A 76 7.30 -3.58 3.43
N SER A 77 7.55 -3.95 4.68
CA SER A 77 6.46 -4.19 5.64
C SER A 77 5.83 -2.86 6.07
N VAL A 78 6.63 -1.83 6.37
CA VAL A 78 6.11 -0.51 6.73
C VAL A 78 5.43 0.15 5.53
N ALA A 79 6.03 0.07 4.34
CA ALA A 79 5.41 0.59 3.12
C ALA A 79 4.06 -0.10 2.85
N GLY A 80 3.98 -1.42 3.00
CA GLY A 80 2.75 -2.18 2.82
C GLY A 80 1.68 -1.83 3.85
N LEU A 81 2.09 -1.66 5.11
CA LEU A 81 1.17 -1.28 6.18
C LEU A 81 0.60 0.14 5.96
N LEU A 82 1.45 1.11 5.57
CA LEU A 82 0.99 2.46 5.25
C LEU A 82 0.09 2.49 4.01
N GLY A 83 0.44 1.75 2.96
CA GLY A 83 -0.35 1.63 1.74
C GLY A 83 -1.70 0.97 2.00
N GLY A 84 -1.73 -0.12 2.77
CA GLY A 84 -2.95 -0.81 3.16
C GLY A 84 -3.88 0.06 4.00
N ILE A 85 -3.34 0.76 5.01
CA ILE A 85 -4.13 1.70 5.82
C ILE A 85 -4.70 2.84 4.96
N SER A 86 -3.90 3.40 4.04
CA SER A 86 -4.37 4.44 3.12
C SER A 86 -5.56 3.97 2.27
N LEU A 87 -5.50 2.74 1.72
CA LEU A 87 -6.59 2.15 0.94
C LEU A 87 -7.85 1.90 1.78
N LEU A 88 -7.70 1.45 3.02
CA LEU A 88 -8.82 1.19 3.91
C LEU A 88 -9.52 2.48 4.34
N ILE A 89 -8.75 3.54 4.61
CA ILE A 89 -9.30 4.87 4.91
C ILE A 89 -10.03 5.44 3.69
N ASP A 90 -9.45 5.29 2.49
CA ASP A 90 -10.08 5.72 1.23
C ASP A 90 -11.42 5.00 1.01
N TYR A 91 -11.45 3.68 1.19
CA TYR A 91 -12.67 2.88 1.11
C TYR A 91 -13.72 3.34 2.13
N TYR A 92 -13.33 3.51 3.39
CA TYR A 92 -14.23 3.93 4.46
C TYR A 92 -14.88 5.28 4.15
N LYS A 93 -14.12 6.24 3.61
CA LYS A 93 -14.63 7.57 3.26
C LYS A 93 -15.60 7.53 2.07
N HIS A 94 -15.34 6.70 1.07
CA HIS A 94 -16.26 6.51 -0.07
C HIS A 94 -17.55 5.78 0.30
N THR A 95 -17.53 4.93 1.34
CA THR A 95 -18.72 4.20 1.82
C THR A 95 -19.52 4.97 2.88
N SER A 96 -18.87 5.77 3.72
CA SER A 96 -19.52 6.49 4.82
C SER A 96 -20.24 7.74 4.30
N ARG A 97 -21.58 7.78 4.42
CA ARG A 97 -22.39 8.94 4.04
C ARG A 97 -22.36 10.10 5.04
N SER A 98 -21.71 9.94 6.19
CA SER A 98 -21.54 11.00 7.19
C SER A 98 -20.14 11.57 7.08
N ASP A 99 -20.02 12.91 7.02
CA ASP A 99 -18.78 13.66 7.21
C ASP A 99 -18.26 13.42 8.63
N SER A 100 -17.68 12.24 8.87
CA SER A 100 -17.00 11.97 10.12
C SER A 100 -15.79 12.90 10.17
N SER A 101 -15.71 13.72 11.21
CA SER A 101 -14.58 14.64 11.45
C SER A 101 -13.30 13.83 11.72
N MET A 102 -12.66 13.34 10.66
CA MET A 102 -11.33 12.76 10.72
C MET A 102 -10.36 13.85 11.19
N ASN A 103 -9.37 13.47 12.00
CA ASN A 103 -8.32 14.42 12.36
C ASN A 103 -7.61 14.93 11.08
N PRO A 104 -7.48 16.26 10.89
CA PRO A 104 -6.98 16.85 9.66
C PRO A 104 -5.58 16.37 9.27
N LYS A 105 -4.75 15.95 10.25
CA LYS A 105 -3.41 15.39 9.98
C LYS A 105 -3.48 14.03 9.28
N PHE A 106 -4.42 13.18 9.69
CA PHE A 106 -4.61 11.84 9.09
C PHE A 106 -5.20 11.95 7.70
N GLU A 107 -6.13 12.89 7.49
CA GLU A 107 -6.69 13.17 6.17
C GLU A 107 -5.62 13.70 5.20
N LEU A 108 -4.79 14.65 5.64
CA LEU A 108 -3.68 15.15 4.82
C LEU A 108 -2.71 14.02 4.43
N LEU A 109 -2.35 13.15 5.38
CA LEU A 109 -1.35 12.11 5.17
C LEU A 109 -1.88 10.95 4.31
N PHE A 110 -3.04 10.40 4.65
CA PHE A 110 -3.57 9.17 4.04
C PHE A 110 -4.51 9.39 2.85
N ILE A 111 -5.08 10.59 2.70
CA ILE A 111 -6.02 10.90 1.61
C ILE A 111 -5.38 11.88 0.62
N GLN A 112 -4.94 13.06 1.08
CA GLN A 112 -4.42 14.09 0.17
C GLN A 112 -3.04 13.73 -0.41
N ASN A 113 -2.19 13.09 0.40
CA ASN A 113 -0.83 12.67 0.03
C ASN A 113 -0.72 11.18 -0.35
N LYS A 114 -1.84 10.51 -0.62
CA LYS A 114 -1.88 9.09 -0.96
C LYS A 114 -1.03 8.69 -2.17
N LYS A 115 -0.82 9.61 -3.12
CA LYS A 115 0.12 9.44 -4.23
C LYS A 115 1.55 9.13 -3.76
N TYR A 116 2.04 9.85 -2.76
CA TYR A 116 3.41 9.67 -2.25
C TYR A 116 3.56 8.34 -1.53
N ILE A 117 2.55 7.93 -0.75
CA ILE A 117 2.48 6.60 -0.15
C ILE A 117 2.55 5.54 -1.25
N GLY A 118 1.79 5.71 -2.33
CA GLY A 118 1.81 4.77 -3.43
C GLY A 118 3.18 4.66 -4.14
N ILE A 119 3.88 5.79 -4.32
CA ILE A 119 5.25 5.79 -4.87
C ILE A 119 6.21 5.04 -3.95
N ILE A 120 6.10 5.24 -2.63
CA ILE A 120 6.93 4.52 -1.64
C ILE A 120 6.67 3.02 -1.71
N CYS A 121 5.41 2.58 -1.82
CA CYS A 121 5.07 1.16 -1.98
C CYS A 121 5.69 0.55 -3.24
N ILE A 122 5.62 1.25 -4.39
CA ILE A 122 6.23 0.77 -5.64
C ILE A 122 7.75 0.72 -5.53
N LEU A 123 8.39 1.78 -5.02
CA LEU A 123 9.84 1.81 -4.83
C LEU A 123 10.29 0.69 -3.90
N SER A 124 9.57 0.47 -2.80
CA SER A 124 9.86 -0.62 -1.89
C SER A 124 9.70 -1.98 -2.55
N ALA A 125 8.68 -2.18 -3.39
CA ALA A 125 8.49 -3.44 -4.12
C ALA A 125 9.62 -3.69 -5.14
N ILE A 126 9.99 -2.67 -5.92
CA ILE A 126 11.07 -2.76 -6.92
C ILE A 126 12.41 -3.05 -6.25
N LEU A 127 12.72 -2.27 -5.21
CA LEU A 127 14.00 -2.39 -4.52
C LEU A 127 14.09 -3.77 -3.85
N HIS A 128 13.03 -4.20 -3.15
CA HIS A 128 12.98 -5.52 -2.52
C HIS A 128 13.12 -6.62 -3.56
N PHE A 129 12.43 -6.53 -4.69
CA PHE A 129 12.58 -7.47 -5.81
C PHE A 129 14.02 -7.56 -6.36
N LEU A 130 14.68 -6.40 -6.54
CA LEU A 130 16.02 -6.33 -7.15
C LEU A 130 17.13 -6.76 -6.18
N PHE A 131 16.95 -6.52 -4.88
CA PHE A 131 17.96 -6.75 -3.85
C PHE A 131 17.46 -7.67 -2.72
N PRO A 132 17.15 -8.95 -3.01
CA PRO A 132 16.63 -9.92 -2.04
C PRO A 132 17.57 -10.22 -0.85
N ARG A 133 18.82 -9.76 -0.88
CA ARG A 133 19.86 -10.03 0.13
C ARG A 133 20.29 -8.80 0.92
N VAL A 134 19.65 -7.65 0.74
CA VAL A 134 19.99 -6.43 1.48
C VAL A 134 19.27 -6.44 2.84
N ILE A 135 20.03 -6.19 3.91
CA ILE A 135 19.60 -6.37 5.32
C ILE A 135 18.52 -5.36 5.76
N ILE A 136 18.17 -4.36 4.96
CA ILE A 136 17.16 -3.33 5.29
C ILE A 136 15.89 -3.51 4.44
N LEU A 137 15.97 -4.39 3.46
CA LEU A 137 15.15 -4.31 2.27
C LEU A 137 14.25 -5.50 2.00
#